data_AF-A0A176FNW0-F1
#
_entry.id   AF-A0A176FNW0-F1
#
_cell.length_a   1.000
_cell.length_b   1.000
_cell.length_c   1.000
_cell.angle_alpha   90.00
_cell.angle_beta   90.00
_cell.angle_gamma   90.00
#
_symmetry.space_group_name_H-M   'P 1'
#
loop_
_entity.id
_entity.type
_entity.pdbx_description
1 polymer ?
#
loop_
_entity_poly.entity_id
_entity_poly.type
_entity_poly.pdbx_seq_one_letter_code
_entity_poly.pdbx_strand_id
1 'polypeptide(L)'
;MNFTRREFSADEIVERLLLTMVAEACDILDEGVAEKPQDIDLVMIHGYGFPRWRGGLMHHAKNIGKDRLTALFSAHVKEDPCGWRVPRYLERVFATGEEHVSMFPTITGR
;
A
#
# COMPACT_ATOMS: atom_id res chain seq x y z
N MET A 1 -31.74 -6.34 6.54
CA MET A 1 -30.44 -5.73 6.19
C MET A 1 -30.70 -4.81 5.01
N ASN A 2 -30.67 -3.49 5.20
CA ASN A 2 -31.01 -2.52 4.15
C ASN A 2 -29.72 -2.01 3.52
N PHE A 3 -29.48 -2.32 2.23
CA PHE A 3 -28.33 -1.84 1.50
C PHE A 3 -28.74 -0.65 0.63
N THR A 4 -28.17 0.52 0.91
CA THR A 4 -28.41 1.73 0.11
C THR A 4 -27.46 1.72 -1.09
N ARG A 5 -28.02 1.65 -2.30
CA ARG A 5 -27.23 1.77 -3.53
C ARG A 5 -26.72 3.21 -3.67
N ARG A 6 -25.45 3.34 -4.03
CA ARG A 6 -24.83 4.60 -4.45
C ARG A 6 -24.06 4.39 -5.74
N GLU A 7 -23.81 5.48 -6.45
CA GLU A 7 -22.92 5.48 -7.60
C GLU A 7 -21.48 5.75 -7.17
N PHE A 8 -20.54 5.22 -7.95
CA PHE A 8 -19.11 5.43 -7.78
C PHE A 8 -18.54 6.00 -9.07
N SER A 9 -17.75 7.07 -8.97
CA SER A 9 -17.03 7.58 -10.13
C SER A 9 -15.90 6.62 -10.53
N ALA A 10 -15.44 6.71 -11.78
CA ALA A 10 -14.30 5.91 -12.24
C ALA A 10 -13.04 6.17 -11.39
N ASP A 11 -12.80 7.44 -11.04
CA ASP A 11 -11.66 7.83 -10.19
C ASP A 11 -11.77 7.26 -8.79
N GLU A 12 -12.98 7.24 -8.20
CA GLU A 12 -13.21 6.66 -6.89
C GLU A 12 -12.97 5.14 -6.89
N ILE A 13 -13.42 4.45 -7.95
CA ILE A 13 -13.18 3.01 -8.11
C ILE A 13 -11.67 2.74 -8.17
N VAL A 14 -10.93 3.52 -8.97
CA VAL A 14 -9.48 3.38 -9.11
C VAL A 14 -8.78 3.67 -7.79
N GLU A 15 -9.14 4.76 -7.09
CA GLU A 15 -8.55 5.12 -5.81
C GLU A 15 -8.75 4.01 -4.77
N ARG A 16 -9.98 3.50 -4.61
CA ARG A 16 -10.27 2.41 -3.67
C ARG A 16 -9.45 1.17 -3.97
N LEU A 17 -9.41 0.74 -5.23
CA LEU A 17 -8.62 -0.43 -5.63
C LEU A 17 -7.13 -0.23 -5.32
N LEU A 18 -6.57 0.93 -5.68
CA LEU A 18 -5.17 1.25 -5.40
C LEU A 18 -4.89 1.27 -3.90
N LEU A 19 -5.75 1.88 -3.09
CA LEU A 19 -5.60 1.92 -1.64
C LEU A 19 -5.66 0.51 -1.02
N THR A 20 -6.60 -0.34 -1.46
CA THR A 20 -6.66 -1.73 -0.98
C THR A 20 -5.38 -2.49 -1.34
N MET A 21 -4.88 -2.34 -2.57
CA MET A 21 -3.61 -2.98 -2.98
C MET A 21 -2.42 -2.47 -2.17
N VAL A 22 -2.35 -1.17 -1.88
CA VAL A 22 -1.29 -0.58 -1.06
C VAL A 22 -1.38 -1.08 0.39
N ALA A 23 -2.59 -1.24 0.94
CA ALA A 23 -2.77 -1.78 2.28
C ALA A 23 -2.27 -3.22 2.40
N GLU A 24 -2.57 -4.07 1.41
CA GLU A 24 -2.07 -5.44 1.34
C GLU A 24 -0.55 -5.49 1.18
N ALA A 25 0.01 -4.65 0.30
CA ALA A 25 1.45 -4.55 0.12
C ALA A 25 2.17 -4.10 1.40
N CYS A 26 1.54 -3.24 2.21
CA CYS A 26 2.03 -2.87 3.53
C CYS A 26 2.01 -4.07 4.50
N ASP A 27 0.99 -4.93 4.45
CA ASP A 27 0.90 -6.12 5.29
C ASP A 27 1.95 -7.17 4.90
N ILE A 28 2.14 -7.39 3.60
CA ILE A 28 3.21 -8.25 3.05
C ILE A 28 4.59 -7.84 3.59
N LEU A 29 4.84 -6.53 3.75
CA LEU A 29 6.08 -6.03 4.34
C LEU A 29 6.11 -6.19 5.86
N ASP A 30 5.00 -5.88 6.55
CA ASP A 30 4.87 -6.08 8.00
C ASP A 30 5.08 -7.54 8.42
N GLU A 31 4.63 -8.49 7.59
CA GLU A 31 4.74 -9.93 7.81
C GLU A 31 6.10 -10.50 7.38
N GLY A 32 6.93 -9.71 6.70
CA GLY A 32 8.19 -10.18 6.13
C GLY A 32 8.01 -11.13 4.94
N VAL A 33 6.87 -11.12 4.26
CA VAL A 33 6.72 -11.90 3.03
C VAL A 33 7.58 -11.32 1.90
N ALA A 34 7.71 -9.99 1.85
CA ALA A 34 8.68 -9.31 1.01
C ALA A 34 9.75 -8.61 1.86
N GLU A 35 11.00 -8.59 1.38
CA GLU A 35 12.10 -7.96 2.10
C GLU A 35 12.13 -6.45 1.89
N LYS A 36 11.62 -5.92 0.78
CA LYS A 36 11.60 -4.47 0.52
C LYS A 36 10.47 -4.08 -0.44
N PRO A 37 10.02 -2.81 -0.42
CA PRO A 37 8.96 -2.34 -1.32
C PRO A 37 9.23 -2.59 -2.80
N GLN A 38 10.50 -2.56 -3.23
CA GLN A 38 10.90 -2.79 -4.61
C GLN A 38 10.63 -4.22 -5.08
N ASP A 39 10.63 -5.21 -4.19
CA ASP A 39 10.32 -6.60 -4.56
C ASP A 39 8.84 -6.72 -4.96
N ILE A 40 7.96 -6.03 -4.22
CA ILE A 40 6.55 -5.91 -4.54
C ILE A 40 6.37 -5.15 -5.87
N ASP A 41 7.08 -4.05 -6.07
CA ASP A 41 7.01 -3.28 -7.32
C ASP A 41 7.39 -4.12 -8.54
N LEU A 42 8.43 -4.95 -8.44
CA LEU A 42 8.83 -5.85 -9.52
C LEU A 42 7.72 -6.86 -9.84
N VAL A 43 7.10 -7.49 -8.84
CA VAL A 43 5.97 -8.42 -9.04
C VAL A 43 4.77 -7.71 -9.64
N MET A 44 4.44 -6.52 -9.16
CA MET A 44 3.31 -5.74 -9.66
C MET A 44 3.50 -5.35 -11.13
N ILE A 45 4.70 -4.95 -11.53
CA ILE A 45 5.01 -4.57 -12.92
C ILE A 45 5.03 -5.80 -13.83
N HIS A 46 5.78 -6.84 -13.46
CA HIS A 46 6.07 -7.97 -14.35
C HIS A 46 5.02 -9.10 -14.29
N GLY A 47 4.34 -9.25 -13.15
CA GLY A 47 3.31 -10.28 -12.94
C GLY A 47 1.89 -9.80 -13.18
N TYR A 48 1.58 -8.56 -12.79
CA TYR A 48 0.20 -8.02 -12.81
C TYR A 48 0.01 -6.83 -13.76
N GLY A 49 1.07 -6.42 -14.47
CA GLY A 49 0.99 -5.37 -15.50
C GLY A 49 0.82 -3.95 -14.95
N PHE A 50 1.21 -3.68 -13.70
CA PHE A 50 1.18 -2.33 -13.15
C PHE A 50 2.04 -1.38 -14.01
N PRO A 51 1.58 -0.14 -14.28
CA PRO A 51 2.27 0.79 -15.17
C PRO A 51 3.73 1.03 -14.82
N ARG A 52 4.67 0.51 -15.62
CA ARG A 52 6.11 0.66 -15.41
C ARG A 52 6.56 2.13 -15.34
N TRP A 53 5.94 3.02 -16.13
CA TRP A 53 6.25 4.46 -16.13
C TRP A 53 5.78 5.19 -14.87
N ARG A 54 5.05 4.52 -13.97
CA ARG A 54 4.72 5.01 -12.62
C ARG A 54 5.63 4.41 -11.53
N GLY A 55 6.63 3.62 -11.92
CA GLY A 55 7.66 3.06 -11.03
C GLY A 55 7.27 1.80 -10.26
N GLY A 56 5.98 1.48 -10.15
CA GLY A 56 5.47 0.35 -9.36
C GLY A 56 4.38 0.80 -8.38
N LEU A 57 3.71 -0.15 -7.73
CA LEU A 57 2.63 0.13 -6.78
C LEU A 57 3.13 0.91 -5.55
N MET A 58 4.19 0.43 -4.90
CA MET A 58 4.79 1.03 -3.71
C MET A 58 5.54 2.31 -4.06
N HIS A 59 6.22 2.36 -5.21
CA HIS A 59 6.78 3.62 -5.73
C HIS A 59 5.67 4.67 -5.96
N HIS A 60 4.55 4.27 -6.55
CA HIS A 60 3.40 5.16 -6.75
C HIS A 60 2.83 5.65 -5.41
N ALA A 61 2.66 4.75 -4.43
CA ALA A 61 2.23 5.11 -3.08
C ALA A 61 3.18 6.12 -2.41
N LYS A 62 4.51 5.93 -2.57
CA LYS A 62 5.52 6.89 -2.10
C LYS A 62 5.34 8.28 -2.70
N ASN A 63 5.01 8.37 -3.98
CA ASN A 63 4.77 9.64 -4.66
C ASN A 63 3.46 10.33 -4.21
N ILE A 64 2.45 9.56 -3.76
CA ILE A 64 1.24 10.12 -3.13
C ILE A 64 1.58 10.74 -1.76
N GLY A 65 2.48 10.10 -1.02
CA GLY A 65 3.00 10.58 0.26
C GLY A 65 2.21 10.11 1.47
N LYS A 66 2.92 9.95 2.60
CA LYS A 66 2.39 9.39 3.85
C LYS A 66 1.13 10.08 4.34
N ASP A 67 1.16 11.40 4.43
CA ASP A 67 0.08 12.18 5.07
C ASP A 67 -1.20 12.07 4.25
N ARG A 68 -1.08 12.12 2.92
CA ARG A 68 -2.21 11.97 2.01
C ARG A 68 -2.78 10.55 2.06
N LEU A 69 -1.93 9.52 2.03
CA LEU A 69 -2.38 8.12 2.17
C LEU A 69 -3.10 7.90 3.51
N THR A 70 -2.53 8.40 4.60
CA THR A 70 -3.15 8.31 5.94
C THR A 70 -4.52 8.96 5.97
N ALA A 71 -4.66 10.15 5.37
CA ALA A 71 -5.93 10.84 5.29
C ALA A 71 -6.98 10.07 4.46
N LEU A 72 -6.56 9.51 3.31
CA LEU A 72 -7.43 8.70 2.44
C LEU A 72 -7.92 7.44 3.14
N PHE A 73 -7.02 6.66 3.77
CA PHE A 73 -7.42 5.49 4.56
C PHE A 73 -8.34 5.88 5.71
N SER A 74 -8.03 6.96 6.44
CA SER A 74 -8.86 7.42 7.55
C SER A 74 -10.27 7.83 7.11
N ALA A 75 -10.42 8.36 5.89
CA ALA A 75 -11.73 8.67 5.32
C ALA A 75 -12.55 7.39 5.06
N HIS A 76 -11.93 6.36 4.48
CA HIS A 76 -12.61 5.08 4.24
C HIS A 76 -12.88 4.28 5.53
N VAL A 77 -12.02 4.38 6.54
CA VAL A 77 -12.29 3.79 7.88
C VAL A 77 -13.54 4.41 8.52
N LYS A 78 -13.78 5.71 8.32
CA LYS A 78 -15.01 6.36 8.81
C LYS A 78 -16.25 5.88 8.06
N GLU A 79 -16.10 5.58 6.77
CA GLU A 79 -17.19 5.10 5.90
C GLU A 79 -17.55 3.64 6.18
N ASP A 80 -16.55 2.76 6.28
CA ASP A 80 -16.68 1.34 6.57
C ASP A 80 -15.55 0.88 7.51
N PRO A 81 -15.80 0.94 8.84
CA PRO A 81 -14.80 0.56 9.85
C PRO A 81 -14.44 -0.93 9.83
N CYS A 82 -15.22 -1.78 9.18
CA CYS A 82 -14.96 -3.23 9.13
C CYS A 82 -14.12 -3.61 7.92
N GLY A 83 -14.28 -2.90 6.79
CA GLY A 83 -13.57 -3.17 5.54
C GLY A 83 -12.24 -2.43 5.39
N TRP A 84 -11.98 -1.39 6.18
CA TRP A 84 -10.80 -0.53 6.03
C TRP A 84 -9.99 -0.39 7.32
N ARG A 85 -8.69 -0.12 7.15
CA ARG A 85 -7.75 0.24 8.21
C ARG A 85 -6.68 1.18 7.67
N VAL A 86 -6.01 1.91 8.56
CA VAL A 86 -4.76 2.59 8.23
C VAL A 86 -3.61 1.58 8.38
N PRO A 87 -2.83 1.27 7.33
CA PRO A 87 -1.75 0.29 7.44
C PRO A 87 -0.64 0.79 8.38
N ARG A 88 -0.23 -0.06 9.33
CA ARG A 88 0.83 0.27 10.32
C ARG A 88 2.17 0.60 9.67
N TYR A 89 2.46 -0.02 8.53
CA TYR A 89 3.66 0.26 7.74
C TYR A 89 3.80 1.75 7.37
N LEU A 90 2.68 2.44 7.10
CA LEU A 90 2.67 3.88 6.77
C LEU A 90 3.25 4.72 7.91
N GLU A 91 3.00 4.33 9.15
CA GLU A 91 3.47 5.06 10.33
C GLU A 91 4.99 4.96 10.46
N ARG A 92 5.56 3.78 10.18
CA ARG A 92 6.96 3.44 10.46
C ARG A 92 7.95 3.88 9.37
N VAL A 93 7.66 3.60 8.09
CA VAL A 93 8.72 3.63 7.04
C VAL A 93 8.59 4.81 6.07
N PHE A 94 7.38 5.35 5.85
CA PHE A 94 7.24 6.52 4.97
C PHE A 94 7.67 7.85 5.62
N ALA A 95 8.05 7.85 6.92
CA ALA A 95 8.39 9.05 7.68
C ALA A 95 9.85 9.50 7.53
N THR A 96 10.78 8.55 7.37
CA THR A 96 12.21 8.81 7.64
C THR A 96 13.06 8.95 6.38
N GLY A 97 12.55 8.56 5.19
CA GLY A 97 13.40 8.38 4.01
C GLY A 97 14.47 7.30 4.20
N GLU A 98 14.45 6.60 5.33
CA GLU A 98 15.31 5.48 5.63
C GLU A 98 14.89 4.25 4.82
N GLU A 99 15.89 3.49 4.41
CA GLU A 99 15.66 2.22 3.73
C GLU A 99 14.91 1.28 4.66
N HIS A 100 13.97 0.52 4.08
CA HIS A 100 13.30 -0.56 4.78
C HIS A 100 14.32 -1.47 5.45
N VAL A 101 14.28 -1.56 6.78
CA VAL A 101 15.16 -2.46 7.55
C VAL A 101 14.51 -3.84 7.56
N SER A 102 15.13 -4.77 6.83
CA SER A 102 14.72 -6.18 6.79
C SER A 102 14.60 -6.75 8.20
N MET A 103 13.47 -7.39 8.49
CA MET A 103 13.27 -8.11 9.76
C MET A 103 13.91 -9.50 9.73
N PHE A 104 14.39 -9.94 8.56
CA PHE A 104 15.23 -11.12 8.45
C PHE A 104 16.67 -10.76 8.80
N PRO A 105 17.36 -11.58 9.61
CA PRO A 105 18.78 -11.39 9.81
C PRO A 105 19.47 -11.46 8.44
N THR A 106 20.24 -10.42 8.09
CA THR A 106 21.14 -10.49 6.94
C THR A 106 22.06 -11.67 7.18
N ILE A 107 21.90 -12.75 6.40
CA ILE A 107 22.83 -13.87 6.42
C ILE A 107 24.10 -13.40 5.72
N THR A 108 24.88 -12.54 6.37
CA THR A 108 26.23 -12.21 5.93
C THR A 108 27.13 -13.37 6.35
N GLY A 109 27.10 -14.42 5.53
CA GLY A 109 27.97 -15.58 5.63
C GLY A 109 28.95 -15.61 4.45
N ARG A 110 30.12 -14.98 4.67
CA ARG A 110 31.39 -15.11 3.92
C ARG A 110 31.52 -14.46 2.55
#